data_AF-A0A2I4AXC1-F1
#
_entry.id   AF-A0A2I4AXC1-F1
#
_cell.length_a   1.000
_cell.length_b   1.000
_cell.length_c   1.000
_cell.angle_alpha   90.00
_cell.angle_beta   90.00
_cell.angle_gamma   90.00
#
_symmetry.space_group_name_H-M   'P 1'
#
loop_
_entity.id
_entity.type
_entity.pdbx_description
1 polymer ?
#
loop_
_entity_poly.entity_id
_entity_poly.type
_entity_poly.pdbx_seq_one_letter_code
_entity_poly.pdbx_strand_id
1 'polypeptide(L)'
;MHQDRIKSDLTRGTMTEFEQKLRKQHEDSMHRELEALLTSADKSEAEVSRKDFSGFKNLFHKFLQVKGPSVEWAKINRPPEDSIQPYDKIK
;
A
#
# COMPACT_ATOMS: atom_id res chain seq x y z
N MET A 1 34.87 13.56 -4.42
CA MET A 1 33.81 12.77 -5.07
C MET A 1 33.53 11.40 -4.46
N HIS A 2 34.49 10.67 -3.89
CA HIS A 2 34.21 9.33 -3.32
C HIS A 2 33.63 9.36 -1.89
N GLN A 3 33.98 10.34 -1.05
CA GLN A 3 33.47 10.44 0.33
C GLN A 3 32.00 10.90 0.42
N ASP A 4 31.52 11.72 -0.52
CA ASP A 4 30.13 12.23 -0.52
C ASP A 4 29.11 11.13 -0.88
N ARG A 5 29.51 10.17 -1.72
CA ARG A 5 28.70 8.98 -2.04
C ARG A 5 28.50 8.07 -0.82
N ILE A 6 29.54 7.84 -0.03
CA ILE A 6 29.43 6.98 1.16
C ILE A 6 28.55 7.61 2.25
N LYS A 7 28.66 8.93 2.45
CA LYS A 7 27.80 9.66 3.40
C LYS A 7 26.33 9.64 2.97
N SER A 8 26.04 9.89 1.69
CA SER A 8 24.67 9.87 1.17
C SER A 8 24.03 8.48 1.21
N ASP A 9 24.80 7.42 0.93
CA ASP A 9 24.32 6.04 1.04
C ASP A 9 24.03 5.65 2.50
N LEU A 10 24.87 6.08 3.45
CA LEU A 10 24.67 5.84 4.88
C LEU A 10 23.44 6.59 5.42
N THR A 11 23.25 7.86 5.05
CA THR A 11 22.07 8.64 5.46
C THR A 11 20.78 8.10 4.83
N ARG A 12 20.84 7.61 3.59
CA ARG A 12 19.70 6.96 2.93
C ARG A 12 19.34 5.64 3.62
N GLY A 13 20.33 4.83 3.99
CA GLY A 13 20.13 3.59 4.73
C GLY A 13 19.45 3.81 6.08
N THR A 14 19.96 4.73 6.90
CA THR A 14 19.38 5.05 8.22
C THR A 14 17.98 5.67 8.10
N MET A 15 17.75 6.53 7.10
CA MET A 15 16.43 7.08 6.81
C MET A 15 15.45 5.97 6.40
N THR A 16 15.88 4.98 5.62
CA THR A 16 15.00 3.86 5.22
C THR A 16 14.60 2.98 6.40
N GLU A 17 15.51 2.69 7.33
CA GLU A 17 15.22 1.91 8.55
C GLU A 17 14.26 2.66 9.49
N PHE A 18 14.51 3.96 9.70
CA PHE A 18 13.62 4.80 10.51
C PHE A 18 12.20 4.84 9.94
N GLU A 19 12.07 5.06 8.62
CA GLU A 19 10.77 5.07 7.98
C GLU A 19 10.08 3.69 8.05
N GLN A 20 10.81 2.58 7.93
CA GLN A 20 10.25 1.23 8.09
C GLN A 20 9.69 1.03 9.50
N LYS A 21 10.44 1.46 10.51
CA LYS A 21 9.99 1.39 11.91
C LYS A 21 8.74 2.24 12.13
N LEU A 22 8.70 3.45 11.57
CA LEU A 22 7.54 4.33 11.65
C LEU A 22 6.30 3.72 10.97
N ARG A 23 6.46 3.11 9.79
CA ARG A 23 5.37 2.38 9.10
C ARG A 23 4.82 1.26 9.97
N LYS A 24 5.72 0.43 10.53
CA LYS A 24 5.31 -0.67 11.40
C LYS A 24 4.56 -0.18 12.64
N GLN A 25 5.03 0.91 13.26
CA GLN A 25 4.34 1.51 14.41
C GLN A 25 2.92 1.99 14.05
N HIS A 26 2.74 2.63 12.89
CA HIS A 26 1.41 3.05 12.44
C HIS A 26 0.50 1.86 12.14
N GLU A 27 1.02 0.82 11.49
CA GLU A 27 0.28 -0.40 11.20
C GLU A 27 -0.16 -1.13 12.48
N ASP A 28 0.75 -1.28 13.45
CA ASP A 28 0.46 -1.89 14.75
C ASP A 28 -0.58 -1.07 15.55
N SER A 29 -0.52 0.26 15.50
CA SER A 29 -1.50 1.14 16.15
C SER A 29 -2.90 0.95 15.55
N MET A 30 -3.00 0.96 14.22
CA MET A 30 -4.26 0.76 13.50
C MET A 30 -4.85 -0.62 13.80
N HIS A 31 -4.03 -1.68 13.82
CA HIS A 31 -4.50 -3.02 14.18
C HIS A 31 -5.14 -3.06 15.57
N ARG A 32 -4.52 -2.42 16.57
CA ARG A 32 -5.06 -2.38 17.93
C ARG A 32 -6.42 -1.66 17.99
N GLU A 33 -6.55 -0.56 17.27
CA GLU A 33 -7.82 0.19 17.22
C GLU A 33 -8.94 -0.61 16.54
N LEU A 34 -8.64 -1.34 15.46
CA LEU A 34 -9.62 -2.21 14.82
C LEU A 34 -10.09 -3.36 15.73
N GLU A 35 -9.17 -3.97 16.50
CA GLU A 35 -9.57 -4.99 17.48
C GLU A 35 -10.45 -4.39 18.59
N ALA A 36 -10.14 -3.17 19.07
CA ALA A 36 -10.98 -2.48 20.04
C ALA A 36 -12.39 -2.20 19.50
N LEU A 37 -12.50 -1.79 18.23
CA LEU A 37 -13.80 -1.62 17.56
C LEU A 37 -14.57 -2.95 17.49
N LEU A 38 -13.91 -4.07 17.17
CA LEU A 38 -14.58 -5.38 17.17
C LEU A 38 -15.08 -5.80 18.56
N THR A 39 -14.35 -5.44 19.63
CA THR A 39 -14.79 -5.75 21.00
C THR A 39 -15.99 -4.94 21.48
N SER A 40 -16.26 -3.79 20.86
CA SER A 40 -17.39 -2.92 21.19
C SER A 40 -18.63 -3.14 20.31
N ALA A 41 -18.49 -3.91 19.23
CA ALA A 41 -19.58 -4.23 18.31
C ALA A 41 -20.43 -5.42 18.80
N ASP A 42 -21.71 -5.42 18.42
CA ASP A 42 -22.60 -6.55 18.65
C ASP A 42 -22.13 -7.79 17.86
N LYS A 43 -22.42 -9.00 18.37
CA LYS A 43 -21.88 -10.26 17.80
C LYS A 43 -22.18 -10.45 16.31
N SER A 44 -23.36 -10.04 15.84
CA SER A 44 -23.73 -10.14 14.43
C SER A 44 -22.95 -9.15 13.55
N GLU A 45 -22.68 -7.96 14.07
CA GLU A 45 -21.93 -6.92 13.36
C GLU A 45 -20.43 -7.16 13.41
N ALA A 46 -19.92 -7.79 14.47
CA ALA A 46 -18.52 -8.12 14.66
C ALA A 46 -18.01 -9.10 13.60
N GLU A 47 -18.81 -10.09 13.18
CA GLU A 47 -18.41 -11.05 12.14
C GLU A 47 -18.30 -10.38 10.76
N VAL A 48 -19.25 -9.50 10.41
CA VAL A 48 -19.19 -8.71 9.17
C VAL A 48 -18.00 -7.74 9.21
N SER A 49 -17.88 -7.00 10.32
CA SER A 49 -16.80 -6.02 10.52
C SER A 49 -15.42 -6.66 10.48
N ARG A 50 -15.26 -7.91 10.96
CA ARG A 50 -13.98 -8.63 10.90
C ARG A 50 -13.53 -8.85 9.46
N LYS A 51 -14.45 -9.17 8.54
CA LYS A 51 -14.15 -9.35 7.11
C LYS A 51 -13.75 -8.02 6.47
N ASP A 52 -14.49 -6.96 6.75
CA ASP A 52 -14.22 -5.62 6.21
C ASP A 52 -12.89 -5.07 6.73
N PHE A 53 -12.60 -5.29 8.02
CA PHE A 53 -11.34 -4.91 8.65
C PHE A 53 -10.16 -5.68 8.07
N SER A 54 -10.32 -6.97 7.70
CA SER A 54 -9.26 -7.69 6.98
C SER A 54 -8.93 -7.04 5.63
N GLY A 55 -9.95 -6.62 4.88
CA GLY A 55 -9.77 -5.88 3.63
C GLY A 55 -9.08 -4.53 3.85
N PHE A 56 -9.50 -3.79 4.87
CA PHE A 56 -8.91 -2.51 5.23
C PHE A 56 -7.44 -2.65 5.67
N LYS A 57 -7.09 -3.63 6.51
CA LYS A 57 -5.71 -3.92 6.93
C LYS A 57 -4.80 -4.11 5.72
N ASN A 58 -5.25 -4.89 4.73
CA ASN A 58 -4.51 -5.11 3.49
C ASN A 58 -4.34 -3.83 2.65
N LEU A 59 -5.38 -2.98 2.60
CA LEU A 59 -5.32 -1.71 1.88
C LEU A 59 -4.36 -0.72 2.55
N PHE A 60 -4.41 -0.61 3.88
CA PHE A 60 -3.53 0.25 4.67
C PHE A 60 -2.07 -0.19 4.59
N HIS A 61 -1.82 -1.50 4.64
CA HIS A 61 -0.48 -2.09 4.44
C HIS A 61 0.11 -1.70 3.07
N LYS A 62 -0.69 -1.78 1.99
CA LYS A 62 -0.29 -1.32 0.65
C LYS A 62 -0.05 0.18 0.61
N PHE A 63 -0.92 0.97 1.22
CA PHE A 63 -0.79 2.43 1.29
C PHE A 63 0.54 2.86 1.91
N LEU A 64 0.98 2.22 2.99
CA LEU A 64 2.27 2.53 3.64
C LEU A 64 3.50 2.11 2.82
N GLN A 65 3.35 1.09 1.95
CA GLN A 65 4.44 0.56 1.11
C GLN A 65 4.64 1.31 -0.19
N VAL A 66 3.57 1.81 -0.80
CA VAL A 66 3.67 2.53 -2.08
C VAL A 66 4.46 3.81 -1.86
N LYS A 67 5.69 3.83 -2.40
CA LYS A 67 6.53 5.02 -2.46
C LYS A 67 6.65 5.49 -3.90
N GLY A 68 6.55 6.80 -4.10
CA GLY A 68 6.76 7.43 -5.40
C GLY A 68 5.49 7.55 -6.25
N PRO A 69 5.61 8.07 -7.47
CA PRO A 69 4.48 8.29 -8.35
C PRO A 69 3.84 6.95 -8.74
N SER A 70 2.52 6.85 -8.67
CA SER A 70 1.79 5.63 -9.01
C SER A 70 1.95 5.20 -10.47
N VAL A 71 2.35 6.13 -11.34
CA VAL A 71 2.49 5.92 -12.78
C VAL A 71 3.78 6.59 -13.27
N GLU A 72 4.58 5.84 -14.01
CA GLU A 72 5.72 6.36 -14.76
C GLU A 72 5.26 6.70 -16.19
N TRP A 73 5.05 7.98 -16.48
CA TRP A 73 4.53 8.45 -17.77
C TRP A 73 5.33 7.93 -18.98
N ALA A 74 6.65 7.84 -18.85
CA ALA A 74 7.54 7.37 -19.92
C ALA A 74 7.33 5.89 -20.29
N LYS A 75 6.68 5.08 -19.44
CA LYS A 75 6.40 3.65 -19.68
C LYS A 75 5.03 3.40 -20.32
N ILE A 76 4.19 4.42 -20.45
CA ILE A 76 2.87 4.29 -21.06
C ILE A 76 3.03 4.18 -22.58
N ASN A 77 2.49 3.11 -23.16
CA ASN A 77 2.48 2.85 -24.59
C ASN A 77 1.06 2.76 -25.12
N ARG A 78 0.87 3.04 -26.42
CA ARG A 78 -0.42 2.79 -27.07
C ARG A 78 -0.76 1.29 -26.95
N PRO A 79 -2.00 0.92 -26.64
CA PRO A 79 -2.39 -0.47 -26.61
C PRO A 79 -2.19 -1.10 -28.00
N PRO A 80 -1.79 -2.37 -28.09
CA PRO A 80 -1.79 -3.13 -29.35
C PRO A 80 -3.16 -3.09 -30.05
N GLU A 81 -3.16 -3.16 -31.38
CA GLU A 81 -4.39 -3.03 -32.20
C GLU A 81 -5.48 -4.07 -31.87
N ASP A 82 -5.07 -5.23 -31.35
CA ASP A 82 -5.94 -6.34 -30.96
C ASP A 82 -6.36 -6.31 -29.48
N SER A 83 -5.77 -5.41 -28.67
CA SER A 83 -6.05 -5.31 -27.23
C SER A 83 -7.43 -4.75 -26.91
N ILE A 84 -8.07 -4.09 -27.87
CA ILE A 84 -9.45 -3.58 -27.75
C ILE A 84 -10.22 -4.05 -28.98
N GLN A 85 -11.21 -4.92 -28.77
CA GLN A 85 -12.07 -5.39 -29.85
C GLN A 85 -13.16 -4.35 -30.15
N PRO A 86 -13.36 -3.97 -31.43
CA PRO A 86 -14.51 -3.18 -31.82
C PRO A 86 -15.81 -3.88 -31.43
N TYR A 87 -16.77 -3.11 -30.93
CA TYR A 87 -18.05 -3.64 -30.45
C TYR A 87 -18.79 -4.48 -31.51
N ASP A 88 -18.72 -4.08 -32.78
CA ASP A 88 -19.33 -4.78 -33.91
C ASP A 88 -18.80 -6.21 -34.14
N LYS A 89 -17.63 -6.54 -33.56
CA LYS A 89 -17.02 -7.88 -33.61
C LYS A 89 -17.43 -8.77 -32.44
N ILE A 90 -18.17 -8.24 -31.45
CA ILE A 90 -18.69 -8.98 -30.30
C ILE A 90 -20.11 -9.42 -30.67
N LYS A 91 -20.26 -10.65 -31.16
CA LYS A 91 -21.55 -11.30 -31.47
C LYS A 91 -21.97 -12.23 -30.35
#